data_AF-A0A2P7TIM5-F1
#
_entry.id   AF-A0A2P7TIM5-F1
#
_cell.length_a   1.000
_cell.length_b   1.000
_cell.length_c   1.000
_cell.angle_alpha   90.00
_cell.angle_beta   90.00
_cell.angle_gamma   90.00
#
_symmetry.space_group_name_H-M   'P 1'
#
loop_
_entity.id
_entity.type
_entity.pdbx_description
1 polymer ?
#
loop_
_entity_poly.entity_id
_entity_poly.type
_entity_poly.pdbx_seq_one_letter_code
_entity_poly.pdbx_strand_id
1 'polypeptide(L)'
;MYKFLGISLLFIGSVGLYAFTCSGGSGKNSTASTDGCINSGQNNGKQVQKEVPLSTDYQYTVSGLTVLYENTNTTDNDTLTYIWDLGDGTTVSEQVFEHTYETMGSYRTCLTIMDNDTRKTLSQKCKNIEILDPDLCDVTWEPVCGCDNQTYMNACFAENYHGVYYWLPGPCAEIDFSLNCDFSYEVNDLTVLFINTSVGNFDSYEWDFGDSKTSEQRNPRYTFRQPGIYNTCLTVSSAVTKKTATICHEVTLTASAHAPK
;
A
#
# COMPACT_ATOMS: atom_id res chain seq x y z
N MET A 1 19.56 6.07 33.03
CA MET A 1 20.81 5.28 33.02
C MET A 1 20.43 3.81 33.13
N TYR A 2 19.95 3.21 32.04
CA TYR A 2 19.59 1.78 31.99
C TYR A 2 20.59 1.07 31.07
N LYS A 3 21.25 0.06 31.64
CA LYS A 3 22.22 -0.83 31.02
C LYS A 3 21.46 -1.78 30.08
N PHE A 4 21.66 -1.68 28.77
CA PHE A 4 21.28 -2.76 27.85
C PHE A 4 22.33 -3.87 27.96
N LEU A 5 21.91 -5.02 28.50
CA LEU A 5 22.64 -6.28 28.39
C LEU A 5 22.56 -6.73 26.92
N GLY A 6 23.70 -7.04 26.32
CA GLY A 6 23.78 -7.67 25.02
C GLY A 6 23.10 -9.05 25.04
N ILE A 7 22.16 -9.25 24.13
CA ILE A 7 21.59 -10.56 23.83
C ILE A 7 22.54 -11.23 22.85
N SER A 8 23.44 -12.07 23.37
CA SER A 8 24.07 -13.12 22.58
C SER A 8 23.04 -14.21 22.31
N LEU A 9 22.52 -14.27 21.10
CA LEU A 9 21.77 -15.43 20.61
C LEU A 9 22.77 -16.53 20.22
N LEU A 10 22.94 -17.48 21.14
CA LEU A 10 23.49 -18.80 20.88
C LEU A 10 22.54 -19.55 19.93
N PHE A 11 22.96 -19.79 18.69
CA PHE A 11 22.34 -20.80 17.84
C PHE A 11 22.75 -22.18 18.33
N ILE A 12 21.87 -22.82 19.11
CA ILE A 12 21.88 -24.27 19.31
C ILE A 12 20.88 -24.82 18.28
N GLY A 13 21.38 -25.27 17.14
CA GLY A 13 20.57 -25.81 16.05
C GLY A 13 21.29 -26.98 15.41
N SER A 14 21.26 -28.12 16.08
CA SER A 14 21.75 -29.41 15.59
C SER A 14 21.03 -29.77 14.28
N VAL A 15 21.76 -29.79 13.16
CA VAL A 15 21.25 -30.36 11.90
C VAL A 15 21.30 -31.88 12.04
N GLY A 16 20.20 -32.46 12.53
CA GLY A 16 19.99 -33.90 12.56
C GLY A 16 19.80 -34.44 11.14
N LEU A 17 20.81 -35.17 10.66
CA LEU A 17 20.78 -35.92 9.41
C LEU A 17 19.79 -37.10 9.55
N TYR A 18 18.55 -36.95 9.09
CA TYR A 18 17.64 -38.08 8.95
C TYR A 18 17.97 -38.85 7.67
N ALA A 19 18.77 -39.91 7.79
CA ALA A 19 18.93 -40.91 6.75
C ALA A 19 17.70 -41.86 6.77
N PHE A 20 16.85 -41.78 5.75
CA PHE A 20 15.84 -42.82 5.51
C PHE A 20 16.52 -44.02 4.83
N THR A 21 16.69 -45.11 5.58
CA THR A 21 17.05 -46.42 5.00
C THR A 21 15.78 -47.13 4.56
N CYS A 22 15.57 -47.30 3.25
CA CYS A 22 14.54 -48.22 2.75
C CYS A 22 15.05 -49.66 2.84
N SER A 23 14.52 -50.42 3.79
CA SER A 23 14.65 -51.89 3.83
C SER A 23 13.46 -52.52 3.11
N GLY A 24 13.73 -53.36 2.11
CA GLY A 24 12.71 -54.10 1.37
C GLY A 24 12.02 -55.15 2.25
N GLY A 25 10.71 -55.27 2.10
CA GLY A 25 9.87 -56.26 2.79
C GLY A 25 8.56 -56.51 2.03
N SER A 26 8.32 -57.77 1.74
CA SER A 26 7.25 -58.40 0.96
C SER A 26 5.81 -58.28 1.49
N GLY A 27 4.82 -58.23 0.58
CA GLY A 27 3.57 -59.00 0.72
C GLY A 27 2.20 -58.31 0.68
N LYS A 28 1.50 -58.50 -0.46
CA LYS A 28 0.05 -58.74 -0.70
C LYS A 28 -1.06 -57.68 -0.43
N ASN A 29 -1.75 -57.42 -1.55
CA ASN A 29 -3.21 -57.33 -1.81
C ASN A 29 -4.07 -56.06 -1.56
N SER A 30 -4.55 -55.54 -2.71
CA SER A 30 -5.93 -55.03 -3.02
C SER A 30 -6.30 -53.65 -2.45
N THR A 31 -6.89 -52.69 -3.18
CA THR A 31 -7.74 -52.68 -4.39
C THR A 31 -7.70 -51.34 -5.15
N ALA A 32 -7.52 -51.43 -6.47
CA ALA A 32 -8.22 -50.76 -7.59
C ALA A 32 -8.25 -49.22 -7.81
N SER A 33 -7.90 -48.88 -9.07
CA SER A 33 -8.58 -47.95 -10.01
C SER A 33 -7.96 -46.54 -10.12
N THR A 34 -7.44 -46.04 -11.25
CA THR A 34 -7.47 -46.42 -12.68
C THR A 34 -6.21 -45.95 -13.41
N ASP A 35 -5.71 -46.83 -14.30
CA ASP A 35 -5.16 -46.63 -15.65
C ASP A 35 -3.95 -45.72 -15.96
N GLY A 36 -2.93 -46.34 -16.62
CA GLY A 36 -2.54 -45.83 -17.94
C GLY A 36 -1.06 -45.72 -18.36
N CYS A 37 -0.23 -46.74 -18.10
CA CYS A 37 1.01 -47.18 -18.81
C CYS A 37 1.16 -46.79 -20.32
N ILE A 38 2.30 -46.72 -21.04
CA ILE A 38 3.75 -47.03 -20.97
C ILE A 38 4.34 -46.56 -22.33
N ASN A 39 5.60 -46.10 -22.42
CA ASN A 39 6.57 -46.67 -23.40
C ASN A 39 8.03 -46.39 -23.07
N SER A 40 8.79 -47.48 -23.16
CA SER A 40 10.22 -47.67 -22.99
C SER A 40 11.04 -47.00 -24.10
N GLY A 41 12.23 -46.50 -23.76
CA GLY A 41 13.26 -46.11 -24.72
C GLY A 41 14.58 -45.82 -24.01
N GLN A 42 15.59 -46.67 -24.23
CA GLN A 42 16.95 -46.47 -23.75
C GLN A 42 17.46 -45.10 -24.23
N ASN A 43 17.87 -44.24 -23.31
CA ASN A 43 18.81 -43.16 -23.62
C ASN A 43 19.96 -43.23 -22.62
N ASN A 44 21.16 -43.30 -23.19
CA ASN A 44 22.46 -43.28 -22.54
C ASN A 44 22.48 -42.45 -21.25
N GLY A 45 23.07 -43.02 -20.20
CA GLY A 45 23.20 -42.41 -18.88
C GLY A 45 23.51 -40.92 -18.92
N LYS A 46 22.48 -40.12 -18.68
CA LYS A 46 22.58 -38.80 -18.08
C LYS A 46 21.35 -38.66 -17.21
N GLN A 47 21.54 -38.83 -15.90
CA GLN A 47 20.55 -38.39 -14.93
C GLN A 47 20.37 -36.90 -15.18
N VAL A 48 19.28 -36.51 -15.85
CA VAL A 48 18.87 -35.10 -15.88
C VAL A 48 18.38 -34.85 -14.46
N GLN A 49 19.21 -34.17 -13.67
CA GLN A 49 18.75 -33.63 -12.40
C GLN A 49 17.53 -32.79 -12.76
N LYS A 50 16.38 -33.12 -12.18
CA LYS A 50 15.18 -32.30 -12.35
C LYS A 50 15.52 -30.96 -11.72
N GLU A 51 15.91 -29.97 -12.54
CA GLU A 51 16.20 -28.61 -12.10
C GLU A 51 15.00 -28.14 -11.26
N VAL A 52 15.28 -27.82 -9.99
CA VAL A 52 14.28 -27.17 -9.14
C VAL A 52 14.10 -25.78 -9.75
N PRO A 53 12.87 -25.40 -10.17
CA PRO A 53 12.68 -24.11 -10.80
C PRO A 53 13.10 -22.99 -9.84
N LEU A 54 13.86 -22.02 -10.35
CA LEU A 54 14.25 -20.83 -9.61
C LEU A 54 13.00 -20.13 -9.07
N SER A 55 12.88 -20.03 -7.75
CA SER A 55 11.83 -19.27 -7.08
C SER A 55 12.43 -18.01 -6.49
N THR A 56 11.85 -16.84 -6.82
CA THR A 56 12.34 -15.55 -6.35
C THR A 56 11.42 -14.96 -5.29
N ASP A 57 11.83 -15.04 -4.03
CA ASP A 57 11.16 -14.43 -2.91
C ASP A 57 12.14 -14.11 -1.77
N TYR A 58 11.71 -13.21 -0.89
CA TYR A 58 12.47 -12.84 0.30
C TYR A 58 11.56 -12.57 1.48
N GLN A 59 12.09 -12.68 2.69
CA GLN A 59 11.39 -12.30 3.91
C GLN A 59 12.11 -11.09 4.55
N TYR A 60 11.39 -10.40 5.43
CA TYR A 60 11.94 -9.27 6.16
C TYR A 60 11.31 -9.18 7.55
N THR A 61 12.05 -8.58 8.48
CA THR A 61 11.55 -8.22 9.82
C THR A 61 11.86 -6.76 10.10
N VAL A 62 10.85 -5.99 10.54
CA VAL A 62 10.98 -4.56 10.83
C VAL A 62 11.13 -4.37 12.34
N SER A 63 12.09 -3.54 12.76
CA SER A 63 12.29 -3.11 14.13
C SER A 63 12.69 -1.63 14.15
N GLY A 64 11.72 -0.75 14.39
CA GLY A 64 11.95 0.68 14.21
C GLY A 64 12.31 1.02 12.77
N LEU A 65 13.30 1.89 12.61
CA LEU A 65 13.86 2.25 11.31
C LEU A 65 14.77 1.18 10.70
N THR A 66 15.02 0.06 11.41
CA THR A 66 15.92 -1.00 10.94
C THR A 66 15.13 -2.19 10.42
N VAL A 67 15.53 -2.70 9.25
CA VAL A 67 14.93 -3.88 8.63
C VAL A 67 16.01 -4.93 8.41
N LEU A 68 15.74 -6.15 8.87
CA LEU A 68 16.51 -7.35 8.55
C LEU A 68 15.92 -8.00 7.31
N TYR A 69 16.71 -8.12 6.24
CA TYR A 69 16.34 -8.78 5.00
C TYR A 69 16.97 -10.15 4.89
N GLU A 70 16.21 -11.13 4.41
CA GLU A 70 16.70 -12.48 4.12
C GLU A 70 16.19 -12.96 2.75
N ASN A 71 17.14 -13.29 1.87
CA ASN A 71 16.88 -13.95 0.60
C ASN A 71 16.41 -15.40 0.84
N THR A 72 15.22 -15.76 0.36
CA THR A 72 14.63 -17.11 0.52
C THR A 72 14.55 -17.90 -0.78
N ASN A 73 15.33 -17.50 -1.79
CA ASN A 73 15.29 -18.11 -3.12
C ASN A 73 15.76 -19.57 -3.09
N THR A 74 15.11 -20.41 -3.90
CA THR A 74 15.59 -21.76 -4.20
C THR A 74 16.41 -21.74 -5.48
N THR A 75 17.65 -22.24 -5.44
CA THR A 75 18.57 -22.21 -6.59
C THR A 75 18.35 -23.37 -7.55
N ASP A 76 18.68 -23.14 -8.81
CA ASP A 76 18.70 -24.08 -9.93
C ASP A 76 20.05 -24.81 -10.13
N ASN A 77 20.90 -24.81 -9.08
CA ASN A 77 22.27 -25.36 -9.07
C ASN A 77 23.34 -24.47 -9.77
N ASP A 78 22.97 -23.27 -10.22
CA ASP A 78 23.89 -22.30 -10.83
C ASP A 78 24.44 -21.27 -9.83
N THR A 79 25.55 -20.61 -10.22
CA THR A 79 26.12 -19.49 -9.46
C THR A 79 25.38 -18.21 -9.83
N LEU A 80 24.70 -17.61 -8.85
CA LEU A 80 23.82 -16.44 -9.04
C LEU A 80 24.40 -15.18 -8.40
N THR A 81 24.11 -14.03 -9.00
CA THR A 81 24.34 -12.70 -8.42
C THR A 81 23.02 -12.14 -7.89
N TYR A 82 23.04 -11.55 -6.69
CA TYR A 82 21.89 -10.88 -6.09
C TYR A 82 22.14 -9.38 -6.02
N ILE A 83 21.14 -8.60 -6.40
CA ILE A 83 21.16 -7.14 -6.29
C ILE A 83 19.85 -6.70 -5.67
N TRP A 84 19.95 -6.02 -4.54
CA TRP A 84 18.86 -5.38 -3.84
C TRP A 84 18.84 -3.90 -4.18
N ASP A 85 17.66 -3.37 -4.46
CA ASP A 85 17.33 -1.95 -4.41
C ASP A 85 16.39 -1.75 -3.23
N LEU A 86 16.80 -0.94 -2.25
CA LEU A 86 16.05 -0.74 -1.01
C LEU A 86 15.01 0.38 -1.10
N GLY A 87 14.89 1.04 -2.26
CA GLY A 87 13.90 2.09 -2.49
C GLY A 87 14.25 3.46 -1.91
N ASP A 88 15.37 3.58 -1.20
CA ASP A 88 15.93 4.82 -0.64
C ASP A 88 17.20 5.29 -1.41
N GLY A 89 17.55 4.60 -2.50
CA GLY A 89 18.77 4.82 -3.27
C GLY A 89 19.94 3.91 -2.88
N THR A 90 19.80 3.12 -1.81
CA THR A 90 20.79 2.14 -1.38
C THR A 90 20.66 0.84 -2.18
N THR A 91 21.81 0.27 -2.57
CA THR A 91 21.87 -1.06 -3.18
C THR A 91 22.75 -2.01 -2.37
N VAL A 92 22.32 -3.27 -2.26
CA VAL A 92 22.98 -4.29 -1.44
C VAL A 92 23.13 -5.58 -2.26
N SER A 93 24.11 -6.43 -1.98
CA SER A 93 24.34 -7.69 -2.73
C SER A 93 24.38 -8.94 -1.85
N GLU A 94 24.29 -8.73 -0.55
CA GLU A 94 24.33 -9.73 0.51
C GLU A 94 23.04 -10.55 0.54
N GLN A 95 23.14 -11.82 0.96
CA GLN A 95 21.98 -12.70 1.08
C GLN A 95 21.14 -12.41 2.33
N VAL A 96 21.80 -11.97 3.41
CA VAL A 96 21.19 -11.56 4.67
C VAL A 96 21.90 -10.31 5.16
N PHE A 97 21.15 -9.26 5.48
CA PHE A 97 21.71 -7.99 5.94
C PHE A 97 20.67 -7.16 6.69
N GLU A 98 21.16 -6.24 7.51
CA GLU A 98 20.35 -5.20 8.13
C GLU A 98 20.55 -3.88 7.40
N HIS A 99 19.49 -3.10 7.29
CA HIS A 99 19.55 -1.72 6.80
C HIS A 99 18.73 -0.81 7.71
N THR A 100 19.28 0.36 8.04
CA THR A 100 18.59 1.38 8.82
C THR A 100 18.26 2.55 7.91
N TYR A 101 16.97 2.83 7.78
CA TYR A 101 16.47 3.93 6.96
C TYR A 101 16.59 5.26 7.71
N GLU A 102 16.98 6.33 7.02
CA GLU A 102 17.12 7.66 7.63
C GLU A 102 15.76 8.25 8.02
N THR A 103 14.77 8.03 7.17
CA THR A 103 13.40 8.47 7.39
C THR A 103 12.48 7.26 7.42
N MET A 104 11.44 7.34 8.22
CA MET A 104 10.33 6.41 8.10
C MET A 104 9.55 6.59 6.78
N GLY A 105 8.76 5.60 6.39
CA GLY A 105 7.91 5.67 5.21
C GLY A 105 7.67 4.32 4.53
N SER A 106 7.00 4.35 3.37
CA SER A 106 6.82 3.18 2.52
C SER A 106 7.91 3.10 1.46
N TYR A 107 8.67 2.01 1.47
CA TYR A 107 9.79 1.77 0.55
C TYR A 107 9.50 0.59 -0.36
N ARG A 108 9.67 0.78 -1.68
CA ARG A 108 9.53 -0.29 -2.66
C ARG A 108 10.86 -1.03 -2.81
N THR A 109 11.02 -2.12 -2.09
CA THR A 109 12.26 -2.92 -2.10
C THR A 109 12.21 -4.00 -3.17
N CYS A 110 13.27 -4.13 -3.96
CA CYS A 110 13.36 -5.07 -5.07
C CYS A 110 14.60 -5.96 -4.97
N LEU A 111 14.40 -7.28 -4.93
CA LEU A 111 15.44 -8.28 -5.10
C LEU A 111 15.51 -8.69 -6.56
N THR A 112 16.67 -8.49 -7.19
CA THR A 112 16.96 -8.89 -8.56
C THR A 112 17.99 -10.02 -8.54
N ILE A 113 17.67 -11.12 -9.22
CA ILE A 113 18.59 -12.25 -9.42
C ILE A 113 19.14 -12.17 -10.83
N MET A 114 20.45 -12.28 -10.97
CA MET A 114 21.14 -12.35 -12.24
C MET A 114 21.96 -13.61 -12.35
N ASP A 115 22.00 -14.17 -13.55
CA ASP A 115 22.96 -15.19 -13.93
C ASP A 115 24.37 -14.56 -13.90
N ASN A 116 25.30 -15.21 -13.20
CA ASN A 116 26.65 -14.69 -13.05
C ASN A 116 27.46 -14.74 -14.36
N ASP A 117 27.21 -15.75 -15.19
CA ASP A 117 27.94 -16.00 -16.44
C ASP A 117 27.39 -15.12 -17.57
N THR A 118 26.07 -15.05 -17.70
CA THR A 118 25.43 -14.31 -18.80
C THR A 118 25.12 -12.86 -18.45
N ARG A 119 25.22 -12.49 -17.16
CA ARG A 119 24.85 -11.16 -16.62
C ARG A 119 23.42 -10.76 -16.98
N LYS A 120 22.55 -11.74 -17.25
CA LYS A 120 21.13 -11.51 -17.53
C LYS A 120 20.33 -11.58 -16.25
N THR A 121 19.36 -10.69 -16.11
CA THR A 121 18.34 -10.80 -15.07
C THR A 121 17.51 -12.05 -15.32
N LEU A 122 17.53 -12.96 -14.36
CA LEU A 122 16.71 -14.16 -14.37
C LEU A 122 15.33 -13.89 -13.78
N SER A 123 15.28 -13.07 -12.73
CA SER A 123 14.03 -12.76 -12.04
C SER A 123 14.15 -11.52 -11.16
N GLN A 124 13.01 -10.92 -10.85
CA GLN A 124 12.91 -9.82 -9.91
C GLN A 124 11.63 -9.95 -9.07
N LYS A 125 11.76 -9.72 -7.77
CA LYS A 125 10.64 -9.63 -6.84
C LYS A 125 10.70 -8.30 -6.09
N CYS A 126 9.60 -7.56 -6.12
CA CYS A 126 9.46 -6.35 -5.32
C CYS A 126 8.33 -6.49 -4.30
N LYS A 127 8.51 -5.87 -3.13
CA LYS A 127 7.48 -5.72 -2.09
C LYS A 127 7.51 -4.26 -1.62
N ASN A 128 6.36 -3.75 -1.20
CA ASN A 128 6.31 -2.49 -0.47
C ASN A 128 6.47 -2.84 1.01
N ILE A 129 7.43 -2.19 1.67
CA ILE A 129 7.71 -2.38 3.09
C ILE A 129 7.39 -1.06 3.78
N GLU A 130 6.57 -1.14 4.82
CA GLU A 130 6.25 0.00 5.68
C GLU A 130 7.23 -0.01 6.85
N ILE A 131 8.00 1.07 6.96
CA ILE A 131 9.04 1.22 7.98
C ILE A 131 8.56 2.22 8.99
N LEU A 132 8.45 1.73 10.21
CA LEU A 132 7.67 2.33 11.27
C LEU A 132 8.59 2.61 12.43
N ASP A 133 8.60 3.85 12.90
CA ASP A 133 9.26 4.23 14.15
C ASP A 133 8.25 4.12 15.32
N PRO A 134 8.35 3.06 16.15
CA PRO A 134 7.46 2.87 17.29
C PRO A 134 7.72 3.89 18.41
N ASP A 135 8.87 4.57 18.42
CA ASP A 135 9.12 5.67 19.36
C ASP A 135 8.35 6.94 18.95
N LEU A 136 7.93 7.03 17.68
CA LEU A 136 7.14 8.15 17.16
C LEU A 136 5.64 7.86 17.13
N CYS A 137 5.24 6.65 16.72
CA CYS A 137 3.84 6.24 16.64
C CYS A 137 3.57 4.98 17.46
N ASP A 138 2.54 5.02 18.32
CA ASP A 138 2.02 3.81 18.96
C ASP A 138 1.46 2.84 17.91
N VAL A 139 1.68 1.54 18.10
CA VAL A 139 1.22 0.45 17.21
C VAL A 139 -0.19 -0.04 17.57
N THR A 140 -0.90 0.70 18.41
CA THR A 140 -2.30 0.43 18.74
C THR A 140 -3.17 0.53 17.48
N TRP A 141 -4.01 -0.49 17.27
CA TRP A 141 -4.95 -0.56 16.15
C TRP A 141 -6.20 0.26 16.45
N GLU A 142 -6.22 1.49 15.95
CA GLU A 142 -7.34 2.45 16.00
C GLU A 142 -7.57 2.99 14.60
N PRO A 143 -8.20 2.22 13.70
CA PRO A 143 -8.11 2.45 12.26
C PRO A 143 -8.69 3.79 11.87
N VAL A 144 -8.13 4.37 10.82
CA VAL A 144 -8.59 5.64 10.27
C VAL A 144 -8.71 5.58 8.76
N CYS A 145 -9.70 6.26 8.20
CA CYS A 145 -9.92 6.34 6.76
C CYS A 145 -9.46 7.68 6.22
N GLY A 146 -8.41 7.66 5.38
CA GLY A 146 -7.91 8.85 4.72
C GLY A 146 -8.80 9.34 3.57
N CYS A 147 -8.72 10.64 3.26
CA CYS A 147 -9.40 11.21 2.08
C CYS A 147 -8.92 10.61 0.73
N ASP A 148 -7.87 9.80 0.74
CA ASP A 148 -7.34 9.06 -0.40
C ASP A 148 -8.00 7.69 -0.61
N ASN A 149 -8.97 7.34 0.25
CA ASN A 149 -9.67 6.06 0.30
C ASN A 149 -8.74 4.89 0.68
N GLN A 150 -7.87 5.13 1.67
CA GLN A 150 -7.06 4.08 2.29
C GLN A 150 -7.31 4.02 3.78
N THR A 151 -7.39 2.80 4.30
CA THR A 151 -7.47 2.55 5.75
C THR A 151 -6.07 2.44 6.32
N TYR A 152 -5.76 3.29 7.28
CA TYR A 152 -4.53 3.28 8.04
C TYR A 152 -4.78 2.69 9.42
N MET A 153 -3.75 2.10 10.03
CA MET A 153 -3.92 1.43 11.33
C MET A 153 -4.25 2.40 12.46
N ASN A 154 -3.75 3.64 12.38
CA ASN A 154 -4.11 4.75 13.24
C ASN A 154 -3.73 6.10 12.62
N ALA A 155 -4.14 7.18 13.28
CA ALA A 155 -3.89 8.56 12.84
C ALA A 155 -2.40 8.90 12.68
N CYS A 156 -1.59 8.49 13.67
CA CYS A 156 -0.15 8.74 13.64
C CYS A 156 0.48 8.12 12.40
N PHE A 157 0.02 6.92 12.04
CA PHE A 157 0.48 6.24 10.85
C PHE A 157 0.08 6.93 9.55
N ALA A 158 -1.18 7.32 9.46
CA ALA A 158 -1.70 8.08 8.32
C ALA A 158 -0.87 9.35 8.08
N GLU A 159 -0.64 10.13 9.14
CA GLU A 159 0.11 11.38 9.08
C GLU A 159 1.59 11.19 8.73
N ASN A 160 2.28 10.33 9.49
CA ASN A 160 3.74 10.30 9.49
C ASN A 160 4.35 9.33 8.45
N TYR A 161 3.64 8.27 8.05
CA TYR A 161 4.15 7.31 7.05
C TYR A 161 3.52 7.48 5.66
N HIS A 162 2.32 8.07 5.58
CA HIS A 162 1.57 8.18 4.33
C HIS A 162 1.22 9.63 3.95
N GLY A 163 1.57 10.62 4.77
CA GLY A 163 1.30 12.04 4.49
C GLY A 163 -0.19 12.36 4.46
N VAL A 164 -1.01 11.56 5.14
CA VAL A 164 -2.46 11.73 5.25
C VAL A 164 -2.77 12.44 6.55
N TYR A 165 -2.87 13.76 6.47
CA TYR A 165 -3.13 14.65 7.60
C TYR A 165 -4.61 14.89 7.86
N TYR A 166 -5.48 14.13 7.20
CA TYR A 166 -6.91 14.22 7.43
C TYR A 166 -7.59 12.88 7.22
N TRP A 167 -8.35 12.47 8.23
CA TRP A 167 -8.86 11.12 8.33
C TRP A 167 -10.15 11.08 9.18
N LEU A 168 -11.00 10.09 8.90
CA LEU A 168 -12.15 9.75 9.74
C LEU A 168 -11.81 8.55 10.63
N PRO A 169 -12.36 8.46 11.86
CA PRO A 169 -12.21 7.27 12.67
C PRO A 169 -12.96 6.09 12.04
N GLY A 170 -12.29 4.94 11.94
CA GLY A 170 -12.82 3.71 11.37
C GLY A 170 -12.21 3.33 10.02
N PRO A 171 -12.43 2.09 9.57
CA PRO A 171 -11.98 1.63 8.27
C PRO A 171 -12.83 2.22 7.13
N CYS A 172 -12.19 2.49 6.00
CA CYS A 172 -12.85 3.04 4.81
C CYS A 172 -13.98 2.15 4.27
N ALA A 173 -13.92 0.83 4.49
CA ALA A 173 -14.96 -0.10 4.06
C ALA A 173 -16.30 0.11 4.79
N GLU A 174 -16.30 0.77 5.94
CA GLU A 174 -17.47 1.02 6.78
C GLU A 174 -17.93 2.49 6.72
N ILE A 175 -17.23 3.32 5.93
CA ILE A 175 -17.46 4.75 5.83
C ILE A 175 -17.97 5.09 4.43
N ASP A 176 -19.07 5.82 4.37
CA ASP A 176 -19.58 6.37 3.11
C ASP A 176 -18.68 7.54 2.66
N PHE A 177 -18.01 7.35 1.51
CA PHE A 177 -17.04 8.30 0.93
C PHE A 177 -17.62 9.63 0.46
N SER A 178 -18.93 9.78 0.47
CA SER A 178 -19.58 11.05 0.15
C SER A 178 -19.25 12.20 1.14
N LEU A 179 -18.44 11.96 2.18
CA LEU A 179 -18.32 12.87 3.33
C LEU A 179 -17.01 13.68 3.53
N ASN A 180 -16.00 13.62 2.65
CA ASN A 180 -14.71 14.31 2.88
C ASN A 180 -14.32 15.40 1.87
N CYS A 181 -15.22 15.73 0.94
CA CYS A 181 -15.25 17.01 0.27
C CYS A 181 -16.52 17.68 0.74
N ASP A 182 -16.42 18.88 1.28
CA ASP A 182 -17.58 19.58 1.81
C ASP A 182 -17.45 21.09 1.59
N PHE A 183 -18.58 21.77 1.72
CA PHE A 183 -18.61 23.21 1.78
C PHE A 183 -19.72 23.70 2.68
N SER A 184 -19.51 24.87 3.27
CA SER A 184 -20.56 25.65 3.92
C SER A 184 -20.90 26.87 3.07
N TYR A 185 -22.03 27.52 3.37
CA TYR A 185 -22.45 28.71 2.65
C TYR A 185 -23.18 29.71 3.56
N GLU A 186 -23.05 30.99 3.23
CA GLU A 186 -23.75 32.09 3.90
C GLU A 186 -24.63 32.83 2.90
N VAL A 187 -25.92 32.93 3.19
CA VAL A 187 -26.92 33.58 2.32
C VAL A 187 -27.19 35.01 2.76
N ASN A 188 -27.15 35.95 1.81
CA ASN A 188 -27.60 37.32 1.96
C ASN A 188 -28.47 37.71 0.75
N ASP A 189 -29.79 37.65 0.93
CA ASP A 189 -30.79 37.78 -0.13
C ASP A 189 -30.52 36.77 -1.27
N LEU A 190 -30.23 37.23 -2.49
CA LEU A 190 -29.87 36.35 -3.61
C LEU A 190 -28.36 36.13 -3.76
N THR A 191 -27.53 36.68 -2.87
CA THR A 191 -26.07 36.52 -2.89
C THR A 191 -25.62 35.49 -1.87
N VAL A 192 -24.81 34.55 -2.30
CA VAL A 192 -24.27 33.47 -1.47
C VAL A 192 -22.75 33.54 -1.47
N LEU A 193 -22.16 33.50 -0.28
CA LEU A 193 -20.74 33.23 -0.09
C LEU A 193 -20.58 31.73 0.15
N PHE A 194 -19.88 31.06 -0.76
CA PHE A 194 -19.53 29.64 -0.61
C PHE A 194 -18.14 29.51 -0.01
N ILE A 195 -18.01 28.65 0.99
CA ILE A 195 -16.79 28.42 1.74
C ILE A 195 -16.45 26.95 1.61
N ASN A 196 -15.41 26.65 0.84
CA ASN A 196 -14.87 25.31 0.78
C ASN A 196 -14.34 24.89 2.17
N THR A 197 -14.91 23.81 2.72
CA THR A 197 -14.49 23.16 3.96
C THR A 197 -13.84 21.81 3.70
N SER A 198 -13.63 21.45 2.43
CA SER A 198 -12.96 20.23 2.00
C SER A 198 -11.57 20.16 2.58
N VAL A 199 -11.22 18.95 2.97
CA VAL A 199 -10.08 18.68 3.82
C VAL A 199 -9.01 17.95 2.98
N GLY A 200 -7.84 18.57 2.82
CA GLY A 200 -6.74 18.07 1.97
C GLY A 200 -6.08 19.14 1.11
N ASN A 201 -4.96 18.78 0.45
CA ASN A 201 -4.26 19.66 -0.49
C ASN A 201 -4.80 19.46 -1.91
N PHE A 202 -5.67 20.38 -2.32
CA PHE A 202 -6.23 20.44 -3.67
C PHE A 202 -5.69 21.63 -4.44
N ASP A 203 -5.31 21.36 -5.69
CA ASP A 203 -4.71 22.32 -6.62
C ASP A 203 -5.76 23.14 -7.37
N SER A 204 -6.96 22.58 -7.56
CA SER A 204 -8.06 23.27 -8.22
C SER A 204 -9.42 22.98 -7.59
N TYR A 205 -10.33 23.94 -7.80
CA TYR A 205 -11.71 23.95 -7.32
C TYR A 205 -12.60 24.24 -8.52
N GLU A 206 -13.74 23.57 -8.62
CA GLU A 206 -14.76 23.84 -9.64
C GLU A 206 -16.13 23.79 -8.98
N TRP A 207 -16.87 24.88 -9.09
CA TRP A 207 -18.22 25.03 -8.57
C TRP A 207 -19.22 24.98 -9.71
N ASP A 208 -20.33 24.27 -9.52
CA ASP A 208 -21.55 24.39 -10.33
C ASP A 208 -22.67 24.88 -9.41
N PHE A 209 -23.23 26.05 -9.67
CA PHE A 209 -24.26 26.65 -8.82
C PHE A 209 -25.66 26.10 -9.08
N GLY A 210 -25.83 25.15 -10.01
CA GLY A 210 -27.12 24.55 -10.33
C GLY A 210 -28.01 25.40 -11.25
N ASP A 211 -27.51 26.53 -11.74
CA ASP A 211 -28.17 27.43 -12.71
C ASP A 211 -27.39 27.54 -14.04
N SER A 212 -26.57 26.52 -14.34
CA SER A 212 -25.64 26.48 -15.49
C SER A 212 -24.50 27.51 -15.42
N LYS A 213 -24.21 28.08 -14.25
CA LYS A 213 -23.03 28.91 -14.00
C LYS A 213 -22.05 28.20 -13.08
N THR A 214 -20.77 28.51 -13.28
CA THR A 214 -19.66 27.86 -12.59
C THR A 214 -18.64 28.87 -12.05
N SER A 215 -17.72 28.39 -11.20
CA SER A 215 -16.57 29.16 -10.72
C SER A 215 -15.37 28.26 -10.43
N GLU A 216 -14.17 28.79 -10.61
CA GLU A 216 -12.92 28.10 -10.23
C GLU A 216 -12.29 28.65 -8.94
N GLN A 217 -12.94 29.63 -8.30
CA GLN A 217 -12.46 30.21 -7.06
C GLN A 217 -12.59 29.20 -5.91
N ARG A 218 -11.64 29.20 -4.97
CA ARG A 218 -11.74 28.37 -3.77
C ARG A 218 -13.02 28.65 -2.97
N ASN A 219 -13.32 29.94 -2.75
CA ASN A 219 -14.47 30.43 -1.97
C ASN A 219 -15.20 31.51 -2.78
N PRO A 220 -16.07 31.14 -3.74
CA PRO A 220 -16.73 32.12 -4.60
C PRO A 220 -17.85 32.85 -3.86
N ARG A 221 -18.07 34.10 -4.24
CA ARG A 221 -19.30 34.83 -3.94
C ARG A 221 -20.13 34.95 -5.21
N TYR A 222 -21.34 34.42 -5.21
CA TYR A 222 -22.22 34.35 -6.39
C TYR A 222 -23.61 34.92 -6.11
N THR A 223 -24.22 35.59 -7.09
CA THR A 223 -25.55 36.20 -6.97
C THR A 223 -26.51 35.56 -7.97
N PHE A 224 -27.54 34.91 -7.46
CA PHE A 224 -28.58 34.26 -8.25
C PHE A 224 -29.58 35.30 -8.79
N ARG A 225 -30.20 34.99 -9.93
CA ARG A 225 -31.16 35.92 -10.58
C ARG A 225 -32.56 35.87 -9.97
N GLN A 226 -32.92 34.75 -9.38
CA GLN A 226 -34.25 34.47 -8.85
C GLN A 226 -34.14 33.67 -7.55
N PRO A 227 -35.13 33.77 -6.65
CA PRO A 227 -35.26 32.84 -5.53
C PRO A 227 -35.56 31.42 -6.04
N GLY A 228 -35.17 30.41 -5.29
CA GLY A 228 -35.32 29.01 -5.68
C GLY A 228 -34.46 28.07 -4.83
N ILE A 229 -34.55 26.78 -5.13
CA ILE A 229 -33.67 25.74 -4.59
C ILE A 229 -32.68 25.38 -5.69
N TYR A 230 -31.39 25.46 -5.38
CA TYR A 230 -30.30 25.24 -6.32
C TYR A 230 -29.43 24.10 -5.80
N ASN A 231 -29.26 23.03 -6.60
CA ASN A 231 -28.33 21.96 -6.28
C ASN A 231 -26.91 22.41 -6.65
N THR A 232 -26.17 22.90 -5.66
CA THR A 232 -24.82 23.45 -5.85
C THR A 232 -23.77 22.38 -5.57
N CYS A 233 -22.82 22.21 -6.49
CA CYS A 233 -21.74 21.22 -6.38
C CYS A 233 -20.36 21.87 -6.32
N LEU A 234 -19.46 21.28 -5.52
CA LEU A 234 -18.03 21.58 -5.48
C LEU A 234 -17.24 20.34 -5.91
N THR A 235 -16.35 20.50 -6.88
CA THR A 235 -15.34 19.52 -7.29
C THR A 235 -13.95 20.01 -6.92
N VAL A 236 -13.17 19.18 -6.25
CA VAL A 236 -11.77 19.45 -5.89
C VAL A 236 -10.84 18.46 -6.59
N SER A 237 -9.66 18.91 -7.01
CA SER A 237 -8.70 18.07 -7.74
C SER A 237 -7.28 18.20 -7.20
N SER A 238 -6.53 17.09 -7.19
CA SER A 238 -5.11 17.07 -6.83
C SER A 238 -4.24 16.76 -8.04
N ALA A 239 -3.29 17.66 -8.34
CA ALA A 239 -2.30 17.50 -9.39
C ALA A 239 -1.22 16.46 -9.02
N VAL A 240 -1.02 16.20 -7.73
CA VAL A 240 -0.07 15.18 -7.23
C VAL A 240 -0.63 13.78 -7.44
N THR A 241 -1.85 13.52 -6.99
CA THR A 241 -2.46 12.18 -7.06
C THR A 241 -3.24 11.94 -8.36
N LYS A 242 -3.49 12.98 -9.15
CA LYS A 242 -4.33 12.96 -10.36
C LYS A 242 -5.77 12.53 -10.10
N LYS A 243 -6.25 12.64 -8.85
CA LYS A 243 -7.62 12.31 -8.45
C LYS A 243 -8.48 13.57 -8.32
N THR A 244 -9.79 13.38 -8.46
CA THR A 244 -10.82 14.39 -8.24
C THR A 244 -11.92 13.86 -7.32
N ALA A 245 -12.65 14.75 -6.65
CA ALA A 245 -13.78 14.41 -5.80
C ALA A 245 -14.86 15.52 -5.86
N THR A 246 -16.14 15.15 -5.82
CA THR A 246 -17.28 16.09 -5.97
C THR A 246 -18.31 15.88 -4.87
N ILE A 247 -18.83 16.98 -4.31
CA ILE A 247 -19.91 17.03 -3.32
C ILE A 247 -20.99 18.03 -3.76
N CYS A 248 -22.27 17.79 -3.42
CA CYS A 248 -23.37 18.71 -3.73
C CYS A 248 -24.28 18.94 -2.52
N HIS A 249 -24.76 20.18 -2.35
CA HIS A 249 -25.77 20.58 -1.37
C HIS A 249 -26.90 21.39 -2.01
N GLU A 250 -28.11 21.26 -1.48
CA GLU A 250 -29.22 22.15 -1.82
C GLU A 250 -29.07 23.50 -1.12
N VAL A 251 -29.05 24.58 -1.90
CA VAL A 251 -29.02 25.97 -1.45
C VAL A 251 -30.39 26.57 -1.68
N THR A 252 -31.07 26.98 -0.62
CA THR A 252 -32.40 27.58 -0.70
C THR A 252 -32.32 29.09 -0.58
N LEU A 253 -32.84 29.79 -1.59
CA LEU A 253 -32.94 31.25 -1.63
C LEU A 253 -34.40 31.68 -1.63
N THR A 254 -34.76 32.51 -0.66
CA THR A 254 -36.10 33.09 -0.55
C THR A 254 -36.07 34.54 -0.97
N ALA A 255 -37.14 35.03 -1.61
CA ALA A 255 -37.28 36.45 -1.89
C ALA A 255 -37.25 37.23 -0.56
N SER A 256 -36.41 38.27 -0.46
CA SER A 256 -36.50 39.19 0.67
C SER A 256 -37.92 39.73 0.77
N ALA A 257 -38.53 39.61 1.96
CA ALA A 257 -39.81 40.23 2.23
C ALA A 257 -39.66 41.73 1.94
N HIS A 258 -40.40 42.21 0.95
CA HIS A 258 -40.47 43.65 0.69
C HIS A 258 -41.04 44.29 1.95
N ALA A 259 -40.27 45.14 2.63
CA ALA A 259 -40.83 45.98 3.67
C ALA A 259 -41.95 46.81 3.01
N PRO A 260 -43.22 46.70 3.45
CA PRO A 260 -44.26 47.55 2.90
C PRO A 260 -43.85 49.01 3.15
N LYS A 261 -43.81 49.80 2.07
CA LYS A 261 -43.57 51.24 2.12
C LYS A 261 -44.62 51.95 2.96
#